data_AF-A0A1Y1NDH9-F1
#
_entry.id   AF-A0A1Y1NDH9-F1
#
_cell.length_a   1.000
_cell.length_b   1.000
_cell.length_c   1.000
_cell.angle_alpha   90.00
_cell.angle_beta   90.00
_cell.angle_gamma   90.00
#
_symmetry.space_group_name_H-M   'P 1'
#
loop_
_entity.id
_entity.type
_entity.pdbx_description
1 polymer ?
#
loop_
_entity_poly.entity_id
_entity_poly.type
_entity_poly.pdbx_seq_one_letter_code
_entity_poly.pdbx_strand_id
1 'polypeptide(L)'
;SALNEAFEDSFLNDSPENQVNGGSRMDMPEEQIFGTTINRQYVVSILLDVMNPDEFAPEDTIYLDMFIARNLPKFQQYLLFSGSTLSKVLTGLCAYPGDDLAEDAQLSAEYLLSVYQPSDMPSFMLLFKKAGFYRILKRVFRMEKQYGKLIATYFE
;
A
#
# COMPACT_ATOMS: atom_id res chain seq x y z
N SER A 1 1.07 -6.80 -12.83
CA SER A 1 1.29 -5.64 -13.72
C SER A 1 2.79 -5.45 -13.91
N ALA A 2 3.21 -4.68 -14.92
CA ALA A 2 4.62 -4.39 -15.18
C ALA A 2 5.30 -3.68 -14.00
N LEU A 3 4.58 -2.82 -13.27
CA LEU A 3 5.11 -2.14 -12.09
C LEU A 3 5.47 -3.12 -10.96
N ASN A 4 4.61 -4.12 -10.69
CA ASN A 4 4.94 -5.16 -9.70
C ASN A 4 6.20 -5.92 -10.09
N GLU A 5 6.33 -6.31 -11.36
CA GLU A 5 7.50 -7.04 -11.85
C GLU A 5 8.79 -6.22 -11.72
N ALA A 6 8.76 -4.94 -12.11
CA ALA A 6 9.88 -4.03 -11.91
C ALA A 6 10.23 -3.86 -10.42
N PHE A 7 9.24 -3.88 -9.53
CA PHE A 7 9.44 -3.72 -8.09
C PHE A 7 10.07 -4.94 -7.41
N GLU A 8 10.07 -6.10 -8.08
CA GLU A 8 10.78 -7.30 -7.62
C GLU A 8 12.30 -7.23 -7.81
N ASP A 9 12.79 -6.28 -8.61
CA ASP A 9 14.21 -6.19 -8.93
C ASP A 9 15.07 -5.91 -7.67
N SER A 10 16.07 -6.76 -7.45
CA SER A 10 17.02 -6.61 -6.35
C SER A 10 17.85 -5.33 -6.42
N PHE A 11 17.97 -4.73 -7.61
CA PHE A 11 18.60 -3.42 -7.81
C PHE A 11 18.04 -2.36 -6.84
N LEU A 12 16.73 -2.41 -6.57
CA LEU A 12 16.05 -1.44 -5.68
C LEU A 12 16.27 -1.72 -4.17
N ASN A 13 17.04 -2.75 -3.81
CA ASN A 13 17.42 -3.03 -2.41
C ASN A 13 18.57 -2.14 -1.92
N ASP A 14 19.40 -1.64 -2.84
CA ASP A 14 20.63 -0.97 -2.48
C ASP A 14 20.37 0.45 -1.97
N SER A 15 21.01 0.78 -0.86
CA SER A 15 21.13 2.16 -0.40
C SER A 15 22.48 2.71 -0.87
N PRO A 16 22.57 4.02 -1.17
CA PRO A 16 23.84 4.65 -1.54
C PRO A 16 24.92 4.45 -0.47
N GLU A 17 24.54 4.20 0.78
CA GLU A 17 25.45 3.90 1.91
C GLU A 17 26.14 2.53 1.76
N ASN A 18 25.46 1.50 1.23
CA ASN A 18 26.03 0.16 1.03
C ASN A 18 27.12 0.14 -0.05
N GLN A 19 27.10 1.09 -0.98
CA GLN A 19 28.04 1.16 -2.11
C GLN A 19 29.33 1.94 -1.81
N VAL A 20 29.47 2.56 -0.63
CA VAL A 20 30.66 3.36 -0.27
C VAL A 20 31.89 2.47 0.06
N ASN A 21 31.70 1.16 0.26
CA ASN A 21 32.76 0.25 0.70
C ASN A 21 33.63 -0.39 -0.41
N GLY A 22 33.50 0.01 -1.69
CA GLY A 22 34.11 -0.75 -2.80
C GLY A 22 34.91 0.00 -3.86
N GLY A 23 34.82 1.32 -4.00
CA GLY A 23 35.54 2.04 -5.06
C GLY A 23 35.21 3.53 -5.11
N SER A 24 36.19 4.34 -5.52
CA SER A 24 36.09 5.80 -5.59
C SER A 24 34.88 6.25 -6.44
N ARG A 25 33.83 6.77 -5.81
CA ARG A 25 32.66 7.40 -6.46
C ARG A 25 33.01 8.58 -7.39
N MET A 26 34.27 9.03 -7.40
CA MET A 26 34.69 10.27 -8.05
C MET A 26 34.71 10.24 -9.59
N ASP A 27 34.71 9.07 -10.24
CA ASP A 27 34.84 8.95 -11.70
C ASP A 27 33.59 8.38 -12.41
N MET A 28 32.47 8.20 -11.72
CA MET A 28 31.24 7.71 -12.36
C MET A 28 30.44 8.84 -13.03
N PRO A 29 29.88 8.63 -14.23
CA PRO A 29 28.92 9.54 -14.84
C PRO A 29 27.74 9.85 -13.90
N GLU A 30 27.21 11.07 -13.94
CA GLU A 30 26.10 11.52 -13.09
C GLU A 30 24.86 10.61 -13.19
N GLU A 31 24.59 10.07 -14.37
CA GLU A 31 23.51 9.11 -14.63
C GLU A 31 23.66 7.82 -13.82
N GLN A 32 24.90 7.31 -13.68
CA GLN A 32 25.19 6.15 -12.84
C GLN A 32 25.05 6.49 -11.36
N ILE A 33 25.50 7.67 -10.95
CA ILE A 33 25.37 8.13 -9.56
C ILE A 33 23.89 8.26 -9.18
N PHE A 34 23.06 8.84 -10.04
CA PHE A 34 21.61 8.94 -9.82
C PHE A 34 20.96 7.56 -9.78
N GLY A 35 21.32 6.66 -10.71
CA GLY A 35 20.86 5.26 -10.71
C GLY A 35 21.11 4.57 -9.36
N THR A 36 22.25 4.83 -8.71
CA THR A 36 22.58 4.26 -7.39
C THR A 36 21.80 4.84 -6.20
N THR A 37 21.04 5.91 -6.42
CA THR A 37 20.16 6.52 -5.39
C THR A 37 18.71 6.07 -5.50
N ILE A 38 18.33 5.40 -6.61
CA ILE A 38 16.96 4.94 -6.81
C ILE A 38 16.74 3.65 -6.01
N ASN A 39 15.81 3.70 -5.06
CA ASN A 39 15.37 2.54 -4.29
C ASN A 39 13.83 2.51 -4.22
N ARG A 40 13.29 1.43 -3.64
CA ARG A 40 11.84 1.22 -3.52
C ARG A 40 11.11 2.39 -2.84
N GLN A 41 11.68 2.90 -1.75
CA GLN A 41 11.11 4.04 -1.04
C GLN A 41 11.02 5.25 -1.95
N TYR A 42 12.11 5.57 -2.65
CA TYR A 42 12.19 6.74 -3.52
C TYR A 42 11.18 6.67 -4.67
N VAL A 43 11.05 5.50 -5.32
CA VAL A 43 10.04 5.27 -6.36
C VAL A 43 8.63 5.50 -5.83
N VAL A 44 8.27 4.91 -4.68
CA VAL A 44 6.92 5.08 -4.12
C VAL A 44 6.67 6.51 -3.66
N SER A 45 7.67 7.20 -3.10
CA SER A 45 7.55 8.60 -2.73
C SER A 45 7.21 9.47 -3.95
N ILE A 46 7.91 9.29 -5.07
CA ILE A 46 7.59 10.01 -6.32
C ILE A 46 6.17 9.70 -6.78
N LEU A 47 5.75 8.43 -6.76
CA LEU A 47 4.39 8.06 -7.17
C LEU A 47 3.33 8.71 -6.29
N LEU A 48 3.54 8.76 -4.97
CA LEU A 48 2.65 9.42 -4.02
C LEU A 48 2.60 10.95 -4.22
N ASP A 49 3.73 11.56 -4.58
CA ASP A 49 3.81 13.01 -4.81
C ASP A 49 3.16 13.41 -6.15
N VAL A 50 3.30 12.57 -7.18
CA VAL A 50 2.76 12.83 -8.52
C VAL A 50 1.26 12.52 -8.62
N MET A 51 0.80 11.40 -8.05
CA MET A 51 -0.59 10.92 -8.18
C MET A 51 -1.53 11.70 -7.25
N ASN A 52 -1.72 13.00 -7.53
CA ASN A 52 -2.57 13.88 -6.76
C ASN A 52 -4.04 13.83 -7.25
N PRO A 53 -5.04 13.98 -6.35
CA PRO A 53 -6.45 13.91 -6.73
C PRO A 53 -6.95 15.08 -7.60
N ASP A 54 -6.18 16.16 -7.72
CA ASP A 54 -6.54 17.32 -8.54
C ASP A 54 -6.22 17.07 -10.02
N GLU A 55 -5.24 16.22 -10.32
CA GLU A 55 -4.78 15.88 -11.67
C GLU A 55 -5.20 14.49 -12.14
N PHE A 56 -5.37 13.54 -11.21
CA PHE A 56 -5.69 12.15 -11.53
C PHE A 56 -7.10 11.76 -11.06
N ALA A 57 -7.79 11.00 -11.91
CA ALA A 57 -9.11 10.49 -11.58
C ALA A 57 -9.02 9.38 -10.50
N PRO A 58 -10.06 9.17 -9.68
CA PRO A 58 -10.09 8.09 -8.69
C PRO A 58 -9.77 6.71 -9.28
N GLU A 59 -10.17 6.48 -10.53
CA GLU A 59 -9.90 5.27 -11.31
C GLU A 59 -8.41 5.04 -11.56
N ASP A 60 -7.61 6.10 -11.60
CA ASP A 60 -6.16 6.01 -11.77
C ASP A 60 -5.46 5.88 -10.42
N THR A 61 -5.89 6.63 -9.41
CA THR A 61 -5.24 6.65 -8.09
C THR A 61 -5.43 5.37 -7.31
N ILE A 62 -6.56 4.68 -7.48
CA ILE A 62 -6.85 3.42 -6.78
C ILE A 62 -5.79 2.33 -7.04
N TYR A 63 -5.21 2.29 -8.24
CA TYR A 63 -4.17 1.31 -8.56
C TYR A 63 -2.87 1.56 -7.80
N LEU A 64 -2.56 2.83 -7.45
CA LEU A 64 -1.44 3.14 -6.58
C LEU A 64 -1.72 2.65 -5.14
N ASP A 65 -2.93 2.87 -4.64
CA ASP A 65 -3.32 2.37 -3.31
C ASP A 65 -3.23 0.84 -3.23
N MET A 66 -3.75 0.13 -4.24
CA MET A 66 -3.63 -1.33 -4.35
C MET A 66 -2.18 -1.78 -4.44
N PHE A 67 -1.36 -1.07 -5.23
CA PHE A 67 0.07 -1.36 -5.38
C PHE A 67 0.80 -1.26 -4.03
N ILE A 68 0.63 -0.15 -3.31
CA ILE A 68 1.27 0.06 -2.00
C ILE A 68 0.81 -1.01 -1.01
N ALA A 69 -0.50 -1.21 -0.91
CA ALA A 69 -1.10 -2.14 0.04
C ALA A 69 -0.65 -3.60 -0.15
N ARG A 70 -0.50 -4.06 -1.40
CA ARG A 70 -0.06 -5.43 -1.72
C ARG A 70 1.45 -5.62 -1.58
N ASN A 71 2.26 -4.58 -1.84
CA ASN A 71 3.72 -4.68 -1.78
C ASN A 71 4.29 -4.43 -0.38
N LEU A 72 3.61 -3.63 0.46
CA LEU A 72 4.11 -3.31 1.79
C LEU A 72 4.44 -4.56 2.64
N PRO A 73 3.59 -5.60 2.73
CA PRO A 73 3.91 -6.78 3.53
C PRO A 73 5.18 -7.51 3.09
N LYS A 74 5.50 -7.45 1.80
CA LYS A 74 6.68 -8.09 1.21
C LYS A 74 7.96 -7.26 1.39
N PHE A 75 7.84 -5.95 1.36
CA PHE A 75 8.98 -5.02 1.39
C PHE A 75 9.00 -4.12 2.63
N GLN A 76 8.52 -4.60 3.78
CA GLN A 76 8.42 -3.82 5.02
C GLN A 76 9.73 -3.16 5.45
N GLN A 77 10.87 -3.82 5.19
CA GLN A 77 12.19 -3.29 5.53
C GLN A 77 12.67 -2.16 4.59
N TYR A 78 12.04 -2.02 3.41
CA TYR A 78 12.40 -1.02 2.39
C TYR A 78 11.37 0.11 2.27
N LEU A 79 10.16 -0.09 2.82
CA LEU A 79 9.04 0.83 2.69
C LEU A 79 8.62 1.36 4.05
N LEU A 80 8.95 2.63 4.27
CA LEU A 80 8.65 3.39 5.47
C LEU A 80 7.52 4.37 5.18
N PHE A 81 6.33 4.05 5.69
CA PHE A 81 5.18 4.92 5.60
C PHE A 81 4.78 5.43 6.97
N SER A 82 4.37 6.69 7.02
CA SER A 82 3.70 7.22 8.19
C SER A 82 2.33 6.55 8.38
N GLY A 83 1.85 6.49 9.62
CA GLY A 83 0.51 5.97 9.91
C GLY A 83 -0.59 6.73 9.18
N SER A 84 -0.42 8.04 8.92
CA SER A 84 -1.38 8.84 8.17
C SER A 84 -1.37 8.51 6.68
N THR A 85 -0.20 8.21 6.08
CA THR A 85 -0.12 7.71 4.70
C THR A 85 -0.86 6.38 4.58
N LEU A 86 -0.63 5.43 5.50
CA LEU A 86 -1.32 4.13 5.48
C LEU A 86 -2.83 4.28 5.71
N SER A 87 -3.27 5.18 6.58
CA SER A 87 -4.69 5.51 6.73
C SER A 87 -5.31 6.07 5.45
N LYS A 88 -4.57 6.93 4.72
CA LYS A 88 -5.04 7.47 3.43
C LYS A 88 -5.20 6.36 2.39
N VAL A 89 -4.19 5.50 2.24
CA VAL A 89 -4.25 4.34 1.33
C VAL A 89 -5.45 3.45 1.67
N LEU A 90 -5.62 3.10 2.95
CA LEU A 90 -6.76 2.28 3.39
C LEU A 90 -8.12 2.95 3.14
N THR A 91 -8.18 4.27 3.26
CA THR A 91 -9.39 5.07 2.96
C THR A 91 -9.68 5.07 1.46
N GLY A 92 -8.67 5.27 0.62
CA GLY A 92 -8.76 5.21 -0.84
C GLY A 92 -9.26 3.84 -1.32
N LEU A 93 -8.73 2.76 -0.74
CA LEU A 93 -9.22 1.40 -0.99
C LEU A 93 -10.70 1.22 -0.63
N CYS A 94 -11.22 1.89 0.40
CA CYS A 94 -12.65 1.83 0.75
C CYS A 94 -13.54 2.69 -0.17
N ALA A 95 -12.94 3.54 -1.01
CA ALA A 95 -13.60 4.46 -1.92
C ALA A 95 -13.32 4.10 -3.40
N TYR A 96 -13.15 2.80 -3.69
CA TYR A 96 -12.87 2.32 -5.04
C TYR A 96 -13.97 2.75 -6.04
N PRO A 97 -13.60 3.10 -7.29
CA PRO A 97 -14.57 3.44 -8.31
C PRO A 97 -15.04 2.19 -9.05
N GLY A 98 -16.34 1.91 -9.01
CA GLY A 98 -16.94 0.81 -9.78
C GLY A 98 -16.85 -0.56 -9.13
N ASP A 99 -17.89 -1.37 -9.34
CA ASP A 99 -18.04 -2.69 -8.69
C ASP A 99 -17.00 -3.71 -9.17
N ASP A 100 -16.40 -3.52 -10.34
CA ASP A 100 -15.37 -4.39 -10.91
C ASP A 100 -14.06 -4.36 -10.11
N LEU A 101 -13.78 -3.27 -9.39
CA LEU A 101 -12.61 -3.13 -8.53
C LEU A 101 -12.83 -3.60 -7.09
N ALA A 102 -14.07 -3.93 -6.70
CA ALA A 102 -14.43 -4.22 -5.32
C ALA A 102 -13.60 -5.36 -4.69
N GLU A 103 -13.45 -6.48 -5.41
CA GLU A 103 -12.70 -7.64 -4.94
C GLU A 103 -11.20 -7.33 -4.80
N ASP A 104 -10.63 -6.62 -5.77
CA ASP A 104 -9.23 -6.25 -5.77
C ASP A 104 -8.90 -5.21 -4.69
N ALA A 105 -9.80 -4.26 -4.46
CA ALA A 105 -9.68 -3.25 -3.41
C ALA A 105 -9.76 -3.91 -2.02
N GLN A 106 -10.73 -4.81 -1.82
CA GLN A 106 -10.86 -5.52 -0.55
C GLN A 106 -9.64 -6.41 -0.28
N LEU A 107 -9.17 -7.17 -1.28
CA LEU A 107 -7.98 -7.98 -1.14
C LEU A 107 -6.77 -7.12 -0.76
N SER A 108 -6.59 -5.98 -1.41
CA SER A 108 -5.51 -5.04 -1.08
C SER A 108 -5.61 -4.52 0.36
N ALA A 109 -6.81 -4.18 0.82
CA ALA A 109 -7.04 -3.77 2.20
C ALA A 109 -6.70 -4.90 3.20
N GLU A 110 -7.02 -6.16 2.87
CA GLU A 110 -6.63 -7.33 3.66
C GLU A 110 -5.10 -7.50 3.75
N TYR A 111 -4.38 -7.29 2.65
CA TYR A 111 -2.90 -7.28 2.65
C TYR A 111 -2.36 -6.17 3.54
N LEU A 112 -2.87 -4.94 3.40
CA LEU A 112 -2.43 -3.81 4.20
C LEU A 112 -2.64 -4.06 5.70
N LEU A 113 -3.83 -4.52 6.09
CA LEU A 113 -4.17 -4.82 7.48
C LEU A 113 -3.41 -6.01 8.08
N SER A 114 -2.69 -6.80 7.27
CA SER A 114 -1.83 -7.87 7.78
C SER A 114 -0.57 -7.35 8.47
N VAL A 115 -0.18 -6.11 8.18
CA VAL A 115 1.04 -5.46 8.70
C VAL A 115 0.80 -4.09 9.30
N TYR A 116 -0.34 -3.46 8.98
CA TYR A 116 -0.75 -2.17 9.51
C TYR A 116 -1.96 -2.33 10.43
N GLN A 117 -1.87 -1.74 11.62
CA GLN A 117 -2.97 -1.68 12.58
C GLN A 117 -3.44 -0.22 12.75
N PRO A 118 -4.60 0.16 12.18
CA PRO A 118 -5.11 1.52 12.31
C PRO A 118 -5.35 1.90 13.78
N SER A 119 -4.98 3.13 14.16
CA SER A 119 -5.23 3.66 15.51
C SER A 119 -6.73 3.91 15.76
N ASP A 120 -7.47 4.28 14.71
CA ASP A 120 -8.92 4.48 14.75
C ASP A 120 -9.65 3.38 13.99
N MET A 121 -9.51 2.15 14.47
CA MET A 121 -10.22 0.98 13.91
C MET A 121 -11.75 1.17 13.88
N PRO A 122 -12.43 1.76 14.89
CA PRO A 122 -13.88 1.97 14.86
C PRO A 122 -14.37 2.76 13.65
N SER A 123 -13.68 3.84 13.26
CA SER A 123 -14.04 4.60 12.06
C SER A 123 -13.85 3.79 10.78
N PHE A 124 -12.78 3.00 10.69
CA PHE A 124 -12.55 2.10 9.55
C PHE A 124 -13.59 0.98 9.46
N MET A 125 -14.12 0.48 10.58
CA MET A 125 -15.21 -0.50 10.55
C MET A 125 -16.46 0.03 9.83
N LEU A 126 -16.76 1.33 9.96
CA LEU A 126 -17.85 1.97 9.22
C LEU A 126 -17.53 2.06 7.72
N LEU A 127 -16.29 2.39 7.37
CA LEU A 127 -15.83 2.46 5.98
C LEU A 127 -15.85 1.07 5.31
N PHE A 128 -15.35 0.03 5.98
CA PHE A 128 -15.39 -1.34 5.47
C PHE A 128 -16.82 -1.80 5.22
N LYS A 129 -17.76 -1.46 6.12
CA LYS A 129 -19.17 -1.78 5.91
C LYS A 129 -19.73 -1.06 4.68
N LYS A 130 -19.46 0.24 4.54
CA LYS A 130 -19.91 1.04 3.39
C LYS A 130 -19.31 0.51 2.07
N ALA A 131 -18.06 0.08 2.09
CA ALA A 131 -17.33 -0.45 0.93
C ALA A 131 -17.68 -1.91 0.58
N GLY A 132 -18.48 -2.60 1.41
CA GLY A 132 -18.80 -4.01 1.23
C GLY A 132 -17.66 -4.97 1.59
N PHE A 133 -16.67 -4.53 2.38
CA PHE A 133 -15.49 -5.30 2.76
C PHE A 133 -15.77 -6.34 3.87
N TYR A 134 -16.73 -7.22 3.61
CA TYR A 134 -17.28 -8.11 4.62
C TYR A 134 -16.31 -9.19 5.11
N ARG A 135 -15.30 -9.61 4.31
CA ARG A 135 -14.30 -10.58 4.82
C ARG A 135 -13.45 -9.96 5.92
N ILE A 136 -13.09 -8.68 5.79
CA ILE A 136 -12.39 -7.92 6.83
C ILE A 136 -13.26 -7.82 8.07
N LEU A 137 -14.52 -7.38 7.94
CA LEU A 137 -15.47 -7.27 9.07
C LEU A 137 -15.65 -8.61 9.80
N LYS A 138 -15.88 -9.69 9.05
CA LYS A 138 -16.01 -11.04 9.61
C LYS A 138 -14.75 -11.47 10.37
N ARG A 139 -13.56 -11.20 9.83
CA ARG A 139 -12.29 -11.50 10.51
C ARG A 139 -12.17 -10.75 11.83
N VAL A 140 -12.45 -9.44 11.84
CA VAL A 140 -12.40 -8.60 13.04
C VAL A 140 -13.40 -9.08 14.09
N PHE A 141 -14.68 -9.24 13.73
CA PHE A 141 -15.69 -9.70 14.68
C PHE A 141 -15.40 -11.09 15.26
N ARG A 142 -14.80 -11.99 14.46
CA ARG A 142 -14.34 -13.29 14.94
C ARG A 142 -13.21 -13.13 15.96
N MET A 143 -12.19 -12.32 15.67
CA MET A 143 -11.07 -12.08 16.58
C MET A 143 -11.52 -11.44 17.91
N GLU A 144 -12.47 -10.51 17.85
CA GLU A 144 -13.04 -9.83 19.02
C GLU A 144 -14.15 -10.62 19.73
N LYS A 145 -14.47 -11.85 19.28
CA LYS A 145 -15.55 -12.69 19.81
C LYS A 145 -16.94 -12.04 19.78
N GLN A 146 -17.16 -11.09 18.86
CA GLN A 146 -18.44 -10.42 18.64
C GLN A 146 -19.35 -11.27 17.73
N TYR A 147 -19.69 -12.48 18.19
CA TYR A 147 -20.38 -13.47 17.35
C TYR A 147 -21.75 -13.00 16.85
N GLY A 148 -22.47 -12.17 17.62
CA GLY A 148 -23.74 -11.59 17.16
C GLY A 148 -23.57 -10.72 15.92
N LYS A 149 -22.56 -9.83 15.91
CA LYS A 149 -22.23 -9.02 14.72
C LYS A 149 -21.68 -9.87 13.59
N LEU A 150 -20.85 -10.87 13.90
CA LEU A 150 -20.34 -11.81 12.91
C LEU A 150 -21.47 -12.49 12.14
N ILE A 151 -22.46 -13.05 12.85
CA ILE A 151 -23.62 -13.70 12.25
C ILE A 151 -24.42 -12.70 11.42
N ALA A 152 -24.71 -11.51 11.95
CA ALA A 152 -25.44 -10.47 11.21
C ALA A 152 -24.75 -10.12 9.88
N THR A 153 -23.42 -10.09 9.84
CA THR A 153 -22.63 -9.77 8.65
C THR A 153 -22.72 -10.85 7.55
N TYR A 154 -23.17 -12.08 7.85
CA TYR A 154 -23.42 -13.09 6.81
C TYR A 154 -24.74 -12.87 6.05
N PHE A 155 -25.60 -11.98 6.55
CA PHE A 155 -26.92 -11.67 5.95
C PHE A 155 -26.97 -10.27 5.32
N GLU A 156 -25.83 -9.59 5.28
CA GLU A 156 -25.61 -8.35 4.51
C GLU A 156 -24.93 -8.72 3.18
#